data_AF-A0A8T7GH06-F1
#
_entry.id   AF-A0A8T7GH06-F1
#
_cell.length_a   1.000
_cell.length_b   1.000
_cell.length_c   1.000
_cell.angle_alpha   90.00
_cell.angle_beta   90.00
_cell.angle_gamma   90.00
#
_symmetry.space_group_name_H-M   'P 1'
#
loop_
_entity.id
_entity.type
_entity.pdbx_description
1 polymer ?
#
loop_
_entity_poly.entity_id
_entity_poly.type
_entity_poly.pdbx_seq_one_letter_code
_entity_poly.pdbx_strand_id
1 'polypeptide(L)'
;MIVLLPLLLFNTASNTTITELQNVTTQEHNEKSHVLLFEPNKIGNVDNSTKIVSAIVGSNLIKIEEELLEEISLTPSAQLKEKINQIITNGTNGLSCDASTITEDGKPIGIDCFSPGNHIVWHVYPK
;
A
#
# COMPACT_ATOMS: atom_id res chain seq x y z
N MET A 1 8.99 47.82 43.26
CA MET A 1 8.82 47.18 41.94
C MET A 1 7.62 46.24 42.04
N ILE A 2 6.46 46.67 41.55
CA ILE A 2 5.26 45.87 41.34
C ILE A 2 4.70 46.39 40.01
N VAL A 3 4.57 45.51 39.03
CA VAL A 3 3.98 45.77 37.72
C VAL A 3 2.59 45.14 37.72
N LEU A 4 1.54 45.93 37.46
CA LEU A 4 0.22 45.42 37.10
C LEU A 4 -0.30 46.19 35.88
N LEU A 5 -0.52 45.46 34.79
CA LEU A 5 -1.08 45.91 33.51
C LEU A 5 -2.63 45.99 33.61
N PRO A 6 -3.31 46.87 32.85
CA PRO A 6 -4.73 47.14 33.02
C PRO A 6 -5.67 46.20 32.24
N LEU A 7 -6.89 46.08 32.77
CA LEU A 7 -8.08 45.42 32.22
C LEU A 7 -8.46 45.93 30.82
N LEU A 8 -9.07 45.05 30.01
CA LEU A 8 -10.27 45.38 29.23
C LEU A 8 -11.19 44.14 29.09
N LEU A 9 -12.48 44.36 29.37
CA LEU A 9 -13.59 43.41 29.25
C LEU A 9 -14.60 43.90 28.19
N PHE A 10 -15.07 42.94 27.38
CA PHE A 10 -16.35 42.77 26.67
C PHE A 10 -16.92 43.86 25.72
N ASN A 11 -17.36 43.43 24.53
CA ASN A 11 -18.81 43.32 24.25
C ASN A 11 -19.15 42.43 23.04
N THR A 12 -20.30 41.78 23.20
CA THR A 12 -21.05 40.86 22.33
C THR A 12 -21.95 41.62 21.33
N ALA A 13 -22.27 41.00 20.18
CA ALA A 13 -23.63 40.89 19.62
C ALA A 13 -23.62 40.29 18.19
N SER A 14 -24.62 39.44 17.94
CA SER A 14 -24.86 38.53 16.81
C SER A 14 -25.46 39.21 15.57
N ASN A 15 -25.32 38.60 14.38
CA ASN A 15 -26.44 38.08 13.56
C ASN A 15 -26.03 37.54 12.16
N THR A 16 -26.32 36.26 11.97
CA THR A 16 -27.03 35.61 10.83
C THR A 16 -26.68 35.96 9.38
N THR A 17 -26.15 34.98 8.63
CA THR A 17 -26.77 34.46 7.40
C THR A 17 -26.30 33.03 7.08
N ILE A 18 -27.23 32.30 6.45
CA ILE A 18 -27.31 30.85 6.22
C ILE A 18 -26.43 30.40 5.03
N THR A 19 -26.29 29.08 4.88
CA THR A 19 -25.81 28.29 3.71
C THR A 19 -24.28 28.21 3.61
N GLU A 20 -23.63 27.05 3.64
CA GLU A 20 -24.02 25.75 3.12
C GLU A 20 -23.76 24.64 4.14
N LEU A 21 -24.77 23.79 4.34
CA LEU A 21 -24.54 22.41 4.74
C LEU A 21 -23.70 21.81 3.58
N GLN A 22 -22.38 21.83 3.72
CA GLN A 22 -21.54 21.02 2.85
C GLN A 22 -22.03 19.60 3.05
N ASN A 23 -22.68 19.06 2.03
CA ASN A 23 -22.75 17.62 1.82
C ASN A 23 -21.31 17.15 1.91
N VAL A 24 -20.89 16.73 3.11
CA VAL A 24 -19.85 15.74 3.24
C VAL A 24 -20.48 14.52 2.61
N THR A 25 -20.36 14.46 1.28
CA THR A 25 -20.29 13.22 0.58
C THR A 25 -19.15 12.53 1.30
N THR A 26 -19.48 11.67 2.26
CA THR A 26 -18.65 10.52 2.56
C THR A 26 -18.56 9.80 1.23
N GLN A 27 -17.63 10.22 0.37
CA GLN A 27 -16.95 9.27 -0.47
C GLN A 27 -16.53 8.22 0.53
N GLU A 28 -17.21 7.07 0.51
CA GLU A 28 -16.55 5.84 0.92
C GLU A 28 -15.26 5.84 0.12
N HIS A 29 -14.19 6.32 0.74
CA HIS A 29 -12.85 6.07 0.27
C HIS A 29 -12.77 4.57 0.44
N ASN A 30 -13.12 3.86 -0.63
CA ASN A 30 -13.20 2.41 -0.64
C ASN A 30 -11.73 1.98 -0.51
N GLU A 31 -11.25 1.92 0.73
CA GLU A 31 -9.85 1.64 1.03
C GLU A 31 -9.59 0.25 0.51
N LYS A 32 -8.91 0.19 -0.64
CA LYS A 32 -8.54 -1.07 -1.25
C LYS A 32 -7.60 -1.79 -0.29
N SER A 33 -7.87 -3.06 -0.05
CA SER A 33 -6.95 -3.91 0.70
C SER A 33 -5.83 -4.35 -0.23
N HIS A 34 -4.59 -4.19 0.23
CA HIS A 34 -3.39 -4.58 -0.48
C HIS A 34 -3.00 -6.00 -0.07
N VAL A 35 -2.68 -6.84 -1.05
CA VAL A 35 -2.30 -8.23 -0.87
C VAL A 35 -1.00 -8.49 -1.61
N LEU A 36 0.03 -8.91 -0.89
CA LEU A 36 1.23 -9.52 -1.46
C LEU A 36 1.08 -11.03 -1.34
N LEU A 37 1.18 -11.74 -2.46
CA LEU A 37 1.05 -13.18 -2.53
C LEU A 37 2.34 -13.78 -3.07
N PHE A 38 2.96 -14.67 -2.29
CA PHE A 38 4.20 -15.36 -2.66
C PHE A 38 3.93 -16.83 -2.96
N GLU A 39 4.15 -17.23 -4.21
CA GLU A 39 4.08 -18.63 -4.63
C GLU A 39 5.36 -19.38 -4.22
N PRO A 40 5.25 -20.59 -3.63
CA PRO A 40 6.42 -21.36 -3.28
C PRO A 40 7.18 -21.87 -4.51
N ASN A 41 8.50 -21.97 -4.40
CA ASN A 41 9.40 -22.58 -5.40
C ASN A 41 9.15 -24.09 -5.69
N LYS A 42 8.09 -24.70 -5.14
CA LYS A 42 7.84 -26.14 -5.24
C LYS A 42 6.44 -26.42 -5.77
N ILE A 43 6.38 -26.91 -7.01
CA ILE A 43 5.20 -27.58 -7.55
C ILE A 43 5.14 -28.97 -6.91
N GLY A 44 4.20 -29.16 -5.98
CA GLY A 44 3.92 -30.46 -5.43
C GLY A 44 2.72 -31.13 -6.12
N ASN A 45 2.63 -32.46 -6.01
CA ASN A 45 1.44 -33.22 -6.45
C ASN A 45 0.23 -32.80 -5.61
N VAL A 46 -0.93 -32.53 -6.22
CA VAL A 46 -2.19 -32.21 -5.50
C VAL A 46 -2.53 -33.28 -4.47
N ASP A 47 -2.19 -34.54 -4.73
CA ASP A 47 -2.48 -35.66 -3.83
C ASP A 47 -1.54 -35.77 -2.62
N ASN A 48 -0.39 -35.06 -2.64
CA ASN A 48 0.65 -35.28 -1.62
C ASN A 48 1.46 -34.01 -1.27
N SER A 49 0.96 -32.81 -1.60
CA SER A 49 1.68 -31.56 -1.36
C SER A 49 0.91 -30.57 -0.52
N THR A 50 1.58 -30.10 0.53
CA THR A 50 1.22 -28.87 1.22
C THR A 50 1.67 -27.70 0.34
N LYS A 51 0.74 -27.02 -0.31
CA LYS A 51 1.01 -25.72 -0.95
C LYS A 51 1.06 -24.66 0.14
N ILE A 52 2.28 -24.21 0.50
CA ILE A 52 2.47 -23.08 1.40
C ILE A 52 2.52 -21.83 0.52
N VAL A 53 1.42 -21.11 0.44
CA VAL A 53 1.37 -19.76 -0.12
C VAL A 53 1.51 -18.80 1.05
N SER A 54 2.51 -17.93 1.02
CA SER A 54 2.62 -16.85 2.01
C SER A 54 1.87 -15.64 1.49
N ALA A 55 1.07 -14.99 2.33
CA ALA A 55 0.36 -13.79 1.96
C ALA A 55 0.47 -12.72 3.05
N ILE A 56 0.73 -11.49 2.61
CA ILE A 56 0.76 -10.30 3.46
C ILE A 56 -0.42 -9.44 3.04
N VAL A 57 -1.29 -9.11 4.00
CA VAL A 57 -2.50 -8.33 3.76
C VAL A 57 -2.48 -7.08 4.64
N GLY A 58 -2.73 -5.92 4.05
CA GLY A 58 -2.77 -4.67 4.79
C GLY A 58 -3.33 -3.51 3.99
N SER A 59 -3.51 -2.35 4.62
CA SER A 59 -3.91 -1.10 3.96
C SER A 59 -2.73 -0.13 3.74
N ASN A 60 -1.60 -0.35 4.43
CA ASN A 60 -0.42 0.51 4.30
C ASN A 60 0.43 0.10 3.10
N LEU A 61 0.39 0.90 2.03
CA LEU A 61 1.13 0.66 0.80
C LEU A 61 2.66 0.70 0.98
N ILE A 62 3.15 1.55 1.89
CA ILE A 62 4.59 1.65 2.19
C ILE A 62 5.09 0.33 2.78
N LYS A 63 4.30 -0.28 3.68
CA LYS A 63 4.65 -1.59 4.26
C LYS A 63 4.65 -2.70 3.20
N ILE A 64 3.71 -2.68 2.27
CA ILE A 64 3.66 -3.61 1.13
C ILE A 64 4.92 -3.46 0.26
N GLU A 65 5.35 -2.24 -0.02
CA GLU A 65 6.59 -1.97 -0.77
C GLU A 65 7.83 -2.48 -0.01
N GLU A 66 7.91 -2.24 1.30
CA GLU A 66 9.01 -2.73 2.16
C GLU A 66 9.11 -4.26 2.15
N GLU A 67 7.99 -4.97 2.38
CA GLU A 67 7.94 -6.43 2.42
C GLU A 67 8.33 -7.05 1.06
N LEU A 68 7.87 -6.45 -0.04
CA LEU A 68 8.26 -6.90 -1.39
C LEU A 68 9.76 -6.68 -1.65
N LEU A 69 10.32 -5.56 -1.19
CA LEU A 69 11.76 -5.31 -1.31
C LEU A 69 12.57 -6.32 -0.49
N GLU A 70 12.16 -6.59 0.75
CA GLU A 70 12.86 -7.51 1.66
C GLU A 70 12.83 -8.97 1.15
N GLU A 71 11.74 -9.42 0.52
CA GLU A 71 11.70 -10.74 -0.10
C GLU A 71 12.73 -10.87 -1.24
N ILE A 72 12.97 -9.78 -1.97
CA ILE A 72 13.88 -9.79 -3.13
C ILE A 72 15.33 -9.60 -2.70
N SER A 73 15.60 -8.69 -1.77
CA SER A 73 16.93 -8.42 -1.24
C SER A 73 16.89 -7.71 0.10
N LEU A 74 17.78 -8.11 1.00
CA LEU A 74 17.96 -7.47 2.32
C LEU A 74 18.67 -6.11 2.21
N THR A 75 19.40 -5.86 1.11
CA THR A 75 20.08 -4.59 0.83
C THR A 75 19.73 -4.09 -0.58
N PRO A 76 18.49 -3.63 -0.81
CA PRO A 76 18.00 -3.32 -2.14
C PRO A 76 18.72 -2.11 -2.74
N SER A 77 19.15 -2.25 -4.01
CA SER A 77 19.76 -1.17 -4.78
C SER A 77 18.75 -0.07 -5.11
N ALA A 78 19.22 1.14 -5.43
CA ALA A 78 18.35 2.24 -5.86
C ALA A 78 17.52 1.88 -7.11
N GLN A 79 18.11 1.11 -8.03
CA GLN A 79 17.43 0.61 -9.22
C GLN A 79 16.31 -0.37 -8.87
N LEU A 80 16.54 -1.28 -7.91
CA LEU A 80 15.53 -2.21 -7.46
C LEU A 80 14.38 -1.45 -6.76
N LYS A 81 14.69 -0.49 -5.89
CA LYS A 81 13.68 0.35 -5.23
C LYS A 81 12.78 1.06 -6.23
N GLU A 82 13.37 1.73 -7.22
CA GLU A 82 12.62 2.41 -8.27
C GLU A 82 11.71 1.46 -9.05
N LYS A 83 12.23 0.27 -9.40
CA LYS A 83 11.45 -0.74 -10.10
C LYS A 83 10.28 -1.27 -9.27
N ILE A 84 10.48 -1.53 -7.97
CA ILE A 84 9.40 -1.95 -7.09
C ILE A 84 8.37 -0.84 -6.94
N ASN A 85 8.80 0.41 -6.78
CA ASN A 85 7.89 1.55 -6.70
C ASN A 85 6.98 1.66 -7.95
N GLN A 86 7.55 1.42 -9.14
CA GLN A 86 6.77 1.37 -10.40
C GLN A 86 5.77 0.20 -10.42
N ILE A 87 6.16 -0.99 -9.94
CA ILE A 87 5.26 -2.16 -9.83
C ILE A 87 4.11 -1.88 -8.86
N ILE A 88 4.40 -1.28 -7.70
CA ILE A 88 3.38 -0.88 -6.72
C ILE A 88 2.43 0.13 -7.36
N THR A 89 2.96 1.17 -8.02
CA THR A 89 2.16 2.20 -8.68
C THR A 89 1.28 1.64 -9.80
N ASN A 90 1.81 0.71 -10.62
CA ASN A 90 1.04 0.04 -11.66
C ASN A 90 -0.13 -0.75 -11.06
N GLY A 91 0.13 -1.55 -10.02
CA GLY A 91 -0.90 -2.31 -9.31
C GLY A 91 -2.00 -1.40 -8.75
N THR A 92 -1.65 -0.30 -8.10
CA THR A 92 -2.63 0.66 -7.54
C THR A 92 -3.49 1.31 -8.61
N ASN A 93 -2.92 1.53 -9.80
CA ASN A 93 -3.60 2.10 -10.95
C ASN A 93 -4.41 1.07 -11.75
N GLY A 94 -4.41 -0.21 -11.33
CA GLY A 94 -5.09 -1.29 -12.04
C GLY A 94 -4.42 -1.69 -13.35
N LEU A 95 -3.15 -1.36 -13.53
CA LEU A 95 -2.34 -1.73 -14.68
C LEU A 95 -1.67 -3.08 -14.45
N SER A 96 -1.41 -3.81 -15.54
CA SER A 96 -0.55 -4.99 -15.46
C SER A 96 0.87 -4.59 -15.10
N CYS A 97 1.52 -5.40 -14.28
CA CYS A 97 2.93 -5.22 -13.96
C CYS A 97 3.84 -6.00 -14.90
N ASP A 98 3.46 -7.23 -15.27
CA ASP A 98 4.22 -8.18 -16.10
C ASP A 98 5.73 -8.06 -15.91
N ALA A 99 6.15 -7.97 -14.64
CA ALA A 99 7.50 -7.61 -14.27
C ALA A 99 8.31 -8.87 -13.96
N SER A 100 9.62 -8.78 -14.13
CA SER A 100 10.51 -9.83 -13.63
C SER A 100 11.80 -9.29 -13.12
N THR A 101 12.33 -9.91 -12.08
CA THR A 101 13.59 -9.53 -11.45
C THR A 101 14.34 -10.76 -10.98
N ILE A 102 15.55 -10.55 -10.49
CA ILE A 102 16.39 -11.57 -9.86
C ILE A 102 16.47 -11.24 -8.37
N THR A 103 16.26 -12.24 -7.52
CA THR A 103 16.48 -12.15 -6.07
C THR A 103 17.97 -12.06 -5.75
N GLU A 104 18.31 -11.67 -4.53
CA GLU A 104 19.69 -11.58 -4.07
C GLU A 104 20.46 -12.92 -4.19
N ASP A 105 19.77 -14.06 -4.07
CA ASP A 105 20.34 -15.40 -4.24
C ASP A 105 20.36 -15.90 -5.71
N GLY A 106 20.03 -15.02 -6.67
CA GLY A 106 20.16 -15.30 -8.09
C GLY A 106 18.97 -16.02 -8.73
N LYS A 107 17.83 -16.14 -8.03
CA LYS A 107 16.64 -16.80 -8.57
C LYS A 107 15.79 -15.83 -9.39
N PRO A 108 15.32 -16.23 -10.59
CA PRO A 108 14.41 -15.42 -11.35
C PRO A 108 12.99 -15.51 -10.76
N ILE A 109 12.35 -14.35 -10.65
CA ILE A 109 10.95 -14.25 -10.22
C ILE A 109 10.15 -13.38 -11.20
N GLY A 110 8.86 -13.69 -11.30
CA GLY A 110 7.84 -12.88 -11.95
C GLY A 110 6.97 -12.17 -10.92
N ILE A 111 6.43 -11.02 -11.30
CA ILE A 111 5.49 -10.25 -10.50
C ILE A 111 4.33 -9.78 -11.38
N ASP A 112 3.16 -10.31 -11.10
CA ASP A 112 1.90 -9.92 -11.75
C ASP A 112 1.07 -9.05 -10.81
N CYS A 113 0.27 -8.17 -11.38
CA CYS A 113 -0.63 -7.29 -10.62
C CYS A 113 -2.05 -7.41 -11.14
N PHE A 114 -3.02 -7.56 -10.25
CA PHE A 114 -4.43 -7.56 -10.59
C PHE A 114 -5.27 -7.00 -9.45
N SER A 115 -6.44 -6.43 -9.78
CA SER A 115 -7.32 -5.79 -8.81
C SER A 115 -8.70 -6.47 -8.76
N PRO A 116 -8.85 -7.58 -8.02
CA PRO A 116 -10.12 -8.27 -7.89
C PRO A 116 -11.01 -7.56 -6.86
N GLY A 117 -12.16 -7.05 -7.29
CA GLY A 117 -13.10 -6.36 -6.41
C GLY A 117 -12.47 -5.14 -5.73
N ASN A 118 -12.39 -5.17 -4.40
CA ASN A 118 -11.80 -4.09 -3.59
C ASN A 118 -10.37 -4.41 -3.10
N HIS A 119 -9.67 -5.33 -3.77
CA HIS A 119 -8.30 -5.69 -3.45
C HIS A 119 -7.36 -5.28 -4.58
N ILE A 120 -6.10 -5.04 -4.24
CA ILE A 120 -4.98 -5.00 -5.18
C ILE A 120 -4.04 -6.13 -4.78
N VAL A 121 -3.72 -7.01 -5.72
CA VAL A 121 -2.87 -8.17 -5.50
C VAL A 121 -1.60 -8.03 -6.31
N TRP A 122 -0.46 -8.14 -5.64
CA TRP A 122 0.85 -8.36 -6.25
C TRP A 122 1.21 -9.83 -6.05
N HIS A 123 1.21 -10.59 -7.13
CA HIS A 123 1.54 -12.01 -7.13
C HIS A 123 2.99 -12.21 -7.56
N VAL A 124 3.81 -12.65 -6.62
CA VAL A 124 5.22 -12.96 -6.80
C VAL A 124 5.37 -14.46 -6.97
N TYR A 125 5.97 -14.89 -8.08
CA TYR A 125 6.11 -16.31 -8.41
C TYR A 125 7.49 -16.64 -8.98
N PRO A 126 7.96 -17.89 -8.81
CA PRO A 126 9.18 -18.37 -9.47
C PRO A 126 9.03 -18.37 -10.99
N LYS A 127 10.05 -17.91 -11.72
CA LYS A 127 10.10 -18.02 -13.19
C LYS A 127 10.85 -19.26 -13.68
#